data_AF-A0A6N1YF28-F1
#
_entry.id   AF-A0A6N1YF28-F1
#
_cell.length_a   1.000
_cell.length_b   1.000
_cell.length_c   1.000
_cell.angle_alpha   90.00
_cell.angle_beta   90.00
_cell.angle_gamma   90.00
#
_symmetry.space_group_name_H-M   'P 1'
#
loop_
_entity.id
_entity.type
_entity.pdbx_description
1 polymer ?
#
loop_
_entity_poly.entity_id
_entity_poly.type
_entity_poly.pdbx_seq_one_letter_code
_entity_poly.pdbx_strand_id
1 'polypeptide(L)' 'MKIQWDEKQCSHSGLFVKSLPEVFKVENGQFIIEPDKAAENEVVNVIKQCPSSALKHID' A
#
# COMPACT_ATOMS: atom_id res chain seq x y z
N MET A 1 5.76 5.35 10.15
CA MET A 1 5.15 6.13 9.05
C MET A 1 3.63 5.97 9.07
N LYS A 2 2.87 6.93 8.54
CA LYS A 2 1.41 6.80 8.40
C LYS A 2 1.03 6.73 6.92
N ILE A 3 0.17 5.77 6.59
CA ILE A 3 -0.28 5.55 5.22
C ILE A 3 -1.78 5.76 5.17
N GLN A 4 -2.22 6.57 4.22
CA GLN A 4 -3.63 6.73 3.89
C GLN A 4 -3.94 5.95 2.63
N TRP A 5 -4.96 5.10 2.70
CA TRP A 5 -5.51 4.38 1.55
C TRP A 5 -6.93 4.88 1.28
N ASP A 6 -7.19 5.22 0.03
CA ASP A 6 -8.50 5.61 -0.50
C ASP A 6 -9.06 4.46 -1.33
N GLU A 7 -10.01 3.72 -0.75
CA GLU A 7 -10.66 2.58 -1.41
C GLU A 7 -11.40 2.99 -2.70
N LYS A 8 -11.91 4.22 -2.78
CA LYS A 8 -12.70 4.72 -3.92
C LYS A 8 -11.82 5.04 -5.12
N GLN A 9 -10.57 5.47 -4.87
CA GLN A 9 -9.57 5.68 -5.91
C GLN A 9 -8.78 4.40 -6.24
N CYS A 10 -8.89 3.35 -5.43
CA CYS A 10 -8.14 2.11 -5.65
C CYS A 10 -8.66 1.33 -6.86
N SER A 11 -7.83 1.16 -7.89
CA SER A 11 -8.18 0.35 -9.07
C SER A 11 -8.04 -1.17 -8.85
N HIS A 12 -7.79 -1.63 -7.62
CA HIS A 12 -7.57 -3.05 -7.26
C HIS A 12 -6.58 -3.79 -8.17
N SER A 13 -5.56 -3.08 -8.67
CA SER A 13 -4.54 -3.62 -9.58
C SER A 13 -3.71 -4.77 -8.96
N GLY A 14 -3.71 -4.89 -7.63
CA GLY A 14 -2.93 -5.89 -6.90
C GLY A 14 -1.43 -5.64 -6.92
N LEU A 15 -0.96 -4.49 -7.45
CA LEU A 15 0.45 -4.13 -7.53
C LEU A 15 1.12 -4.15 -6.14
N PHE A 16 0.49 -3.55 -5.14
CA PHE A 16 1.03 -3.47 -3.79
C PHE A 16 1.25 -4.83 -3.14
N VAL A 17 0.23 -5.70 -3.25
CA VAL A 17 0.28 -7.06 -2.68
C VAL A 17 1.31 -7.93 -3.40
N LYS A 18 1.60 -7.65 -4.67
CA LYS A 18 2.65 -8.33 -5.44
C LYS A 18 4.05 -7.80 -5.14
N SER A 19 4.20 -6.48 -4.97
CA SER A 19 5.50 -5.83 -4.74
C SER A 19 5.99 -5.98 -3.30
N LEU A 20 5.10 -5.82 -2.31
CA LEU A 20 5.42 -5.89 -0.88
C LEU A 20 4.29 -6.62 -0.12
N PRO A 21 4.15 -7.95 -0.29
CA PRO A 21 3.11 -8.74 0.38
C PRO A 21 3.23 -8.74 1.92
N GLU A 22 4.42 -8.48 2.45
CA GLU A 22 4.66 -8.34 3.89
C GLU A 22 4.07 -7.06 4.48
N VAL A 23 3.88 -6.01 3.65
CA VAL A 23 3.32 -4.71 4.04
C VAL A 23 1.86 -4.59 3.60
N PHE A 24 1.57 -4.92 2.34
CA PHE A 24 0.24 -4.77 1.75
C PHE A 24 -0.35 -6.15 1.52
N LYS A 25 -1.39 -6.49 2.28
CA LYS A 25 -2.03 -7.80 2.15
C LYS A 25 -3.54 -7.68 2.26
N VAL A 26 -4.25 -8.65 1.68
CA VAL A 26 -5.70 -8.78 1.84
C VAL A 26 -5.94 -9.95 2.77
N GLU A 27 -6.51 -9.68 3.95
CA GLU A 27 -6.84 -10.70 4.93
C GLU A 27 -8.33 -10.58 5.26
N ASN A 28 -9.08 -11.68 5.15
CA ASN A 28 -10.54 -11.69 5.36
C ASN A 28 -11.32 -10.66 4.52
N GLY A 29 -10.83 -10.34 3.31
CA GLY A 29 -11.43 -9.34 2.43
C GLY A 29 -11.14 -7.88 2.83
N GLN A 30 -10.35 -7.66 3.87
CA GLN A 30 -9.89 -6.34 4.28
C GLN A 30 -8.47 -6.10 3.77
N PHE A 31 -8.21 -4.90 3.26
CA PHE A 31 -6.86 -4.49 2.88
C PHE A 31 -6.11 -4.02 4.12
N ILE A 32 -5.11 -4.80 4.52
CA ILE A 32 -4.25 -4.56 5.67
C ILE A 32 -2.95 -3.93 5.19
N ILE A 33 -2.51 -2.89 5.92
CA ILE A 33 -1.29 -2.14 5.63
C ILE A 33 -0.43 -2.16 6.89
N GLU A 34 0.71 -2.86 6.84
CA GLU A 34 1.68 -2.98 7.93
C GLU A 34 3.02 -2.35 7.51
N PRO A 35 3.16 -1.01 7.54
CA PRO A 35 4.35 -0.33 7.04
C PRO A 35 5.64 -0.71 7.78
N ASP A 36 5.53 -1.15 9.04
CA ASP A 36 6.66 -1.53 9.89
C ASP A 36 7.31 -2.87 9.49
N LYS A 37 6.71 -3.61 8.54
CA LYS A 37 7.24 -4.89 8.06
C LYS A 37 8.36 -4.75 7.03
N ALA A 38 8.54 -3.57 6.43
CA ALA A 38 9.60 -3.29 5.47
C ALA A 38 10.30 -1.96 5.78
N ALA A 39 11.41 -1.69 5.08
CA ALA A 39 12.09 -0.40 5.18
C ALA A 39 11.22 0.71 4.58
N GLU A 40 11.17 1.87 5.23
CA GLU A 40 10.34 3.02 4.80
C GLU A 40 10.56 3.41 3.34
N ASN A 41 11.82 3.40 2.88
CA ASN A 41 12.18 3.62 1.47
C ASN A 41 11.41 2.68 0.52
N GLU A 42 11.39 1.38 0.82
CA GLU A 42 10.74 0.38 -0.02
C GLU A 42 9.23 0.62 -0.08
N VAL A 43 8.63 0.92 1.08
CA VAL A 43 7.21 1.23 1.19
C VAL A 43 6.86 2.47 0.37
N VAL A 44 7.63 3.55 0.50
CA VAL A 44 7.44 4.79 -0.26
C VAL A 44 7.64 4.58 -1.76
N ASN A 45 8.64 3.77 -2.15
CA ASN A 45 8.89 3.44 -3.56
C ASN A 45 7.69 2.72 -4.18
N VAL A 46 7.12 1.75 -3.46
CA VAL A 46 5.94 1.00 -3.91
C VAL A 46 4.68 1.87 -3.92
N ILE A 47 4.50 2.78 -2.93
CA ILE A 47 3.41 3.78 -2.95
C ILE A 47 3.48 4.65 -4.21
N LYS A 48 4.67 5.08 -4.63
CA LYS A 48 4.86 5.89 -5.86
C LYS A 48 4.53 5.14 -7.15
N GLN A 49 4.53 3.81 -7.13
CA GLN A 49 4.14 2.99 -8.28
C GLN A 49 2.62 2.84 -8.42
N CYS A 50 1.83 3.43 -7.52
CA CYS A 50 0.38 3.44 -7.63
C CYS A 50 -0.09 4.19 -8.89
N PRO A 51 -0.69 3.53 -9.88
CA PRO A 51 -1.20 4.24 -11.06
C PRO A 51 -2.41 5.12 -10.73
N SER A 52 -3.16 4.77 -9.68
CA SER A 52 -4.40 5.44 -9.32
C SER A 52 -4.25 6.44 -8.17
N SER A 53 -3.02 6.63 -7.65
CA SER A 53 -2.74 7.53 -6.51
C SER A 53 -3.60 7.27 -5.26
N ALA A 54 -4.14 6.06 -5.12
CA ALA A 54 -5.02 5.65 -4.03
C ALA A 54 -4.29 5.48 -2.68
N LEU A 55 -2.97 5.27 -2.73
CA LEU A 55 -2.13 5.16 -1.55
C LEU A 55 -1.25 6.39 -1.44
N LYS A 56 -1.21 7.00 -0.24
CA LYS A 56 -0.41 8.19 0.05
C LYS A 56 0.31 8.02 1.38
N HIS A 57 1.58 8.42 1.38
CA HIS A 57 2.31 8.66 2.62
C HIS A 57 1.85 9.99 3.18
N ILE A 58 1.43 10.00 4.45
CA ILE A 58 1.05 11.21 5.19
C ILE A 58 1.94 11.30 6.43
N ASP A 59 2.44 12.50 6.71
CA ASP A 59 3.18 12.82 7.94
C ASP A 59 2.19 13.06 9.10
#